data_AF-A0A6A3DKK1-F1
#
_entry.id   AF-A0A6A3DKK1-F1
#
_cell.length_a   1.000
_cell.length_b   1.000
_cell.length_c   1.000
_cell.angle_alpha   90.00
_cell.angle_beta   90.00
_cell.angle_gamma   90.00
#
_symmetry.space_group_name_H-M   'P 1'
#
loop_
_entity.id
_entity.type
_entity.pdbx_description
1 polymer ?
#
loop_
_entity_poly.entity_id
_entity_poly.type
_entity_poly.pdbx_seq_one_letter_code
_entity_poly.pdbx_strand_id
1 'polypeptide(L)'
;MKAWQGIAERLNKLSTFNMCSVNSKSCQNRFNTLLTRHRMQEVESARASGVDEEYTEFRGLMDDIVSDFDEWESERQRTKEQHVRESDAKETAGAVVRDSAMLRLRGQRLADAKRASEGDGNGEGLRCDASATAQSKETPTKAKHAILASLVPLMES
;
A
#
# COMPACT_ATOMS: atom_id res chain seq x y z
N MET A 1 -10.59 -12.87 -13.01
CA MET A 1 -11.38 -13.83 -13.82
C MET A 1 -11.27 -13.58 -15.33
N LYS A 2 -11.36 -12.34 -15.83
CA LYS A 2 -11.31 -12.05 -17.29
C LYS A 2 -10.07 -12.61 -18.01
N ALA A 3 -8.88 -12.52 -17.41
CA ALA A 3 -7.65 -13.08 -18.00
C ALA A 3 -7.74 -14.61 -18.21
N TRP A 4 -8.20 -15.35 -17.19
CA TRP A 4 -8.41 -16.80 -17.27
C TRP A 4 -9.48 -17.19 -18.28
N GLN A 5 -10.51 -16.36 -18.44
CA GLN A 5 -11.52 -16.58 -19.47
C GLN A 5 -10.94 -16.45 -20.88
N GLY A 6 -10.11 -15.44 -21.14
CA GLY A 6 -9.40 -15.30 -22.41
C GLY A 6 -8.44 -16.47 -22.68
N ILE A 7 -7.79 -17.02 -21.65
CA ILE A 7 -6.97 -18.23 -21.78
C ILE A 7 -7.84 -19.43 -22.16
N ALA A 8 -8.95 -19.66 -21.45
CA ALA A 8 -9.87 -20.76 -21.73
C ALA A 8 -10.42 -20.70 -23.16
N GLU A 9 -10.82 -19.51 -23.62
CA GLU A 9 -11.29 -19.30 -25.01
C GLU A 9 -10.21 -19.61 -26.05
N ARG A 10 -8.96 -19.22 -25.80
CA ARG A 10 -7.84 -19.56 -26.70
C ARG A 10 -7.57 -21.05 -26.72
N LEU A 11 -7.51 -21.70 -25.55
CA LEU A 11 -7.27 -23.15 -25.45
C LEU A 11 -8.36 -23.95 -26.18
N ASN A 12 -9.63 -23.56 -26.02
CA ASN A 12 -10.75 -24.24 -26.69
C ASN A 12 -10.79 -24.02 -28.21
N LYS A 13 -10.05 -23.03 -28.76
CA LYS A 13 -9.93 -22.79 -30.20
C LYS A 13 -8.78 -23.55 -30.85
N LEU A 14 -7.83 -24.06 -30.07
CA LEU A 14 -6.69 -24.79 -30.59
C LEU A 14 -7.10 -26.21 -30.97
N SER A 15 -6.97 -26.56 -32.26
CA SER A 15 -7.26 -27.91 -32.76
C SER A 15 -6.31 -28.98 -32.21
N THR A 16 -5.12 -28.58 -31.78
CA THR A 16 -4.11 -29.47 -31.16
C THR A 16 -4.37 -29.71 -29.68
N PHE A 17 -5.27 -28.94 -29.06
CA PHE A 17 -5.60 -29.08 -27.64
C PHE A 17 -6.69 -30.15 -27.46
N ASN A 18 -6.25 -31.40 -27.37
CA ASN A 18 -7.11 -32.60 -27.33
C ASN A 18 -7.83 -32.83 -25.98
N MET A 19 -8.15 -31.77 -25.22
CA MET A 19 -8.90 -31.89 -23.96
C MET A 19 -10.36 -31.45 -24.15
N CYS A 20 -11.26 -31.98 -23.30
CA CYS A 20 -12.61 -31.45 -23.16
C CYS A 20 -12.59 -29.94 -22.89
N SER A 21 -13.63 -29.23 -23.34
CA SER A 21 -13.68 -27.77 -23.23
C SER A 21 -13.37 -27.30 -21.81
N VAL A 22 -12.36 -26.44 -21.67
CA VAL A 22 -11.93 -25.91 -20.38
C VAL A 22 -12.64 -24.59 -20.08
N ASN A 23 -12.94 -24.38 -18.80
CA ASN A 23 -13.46 -23.10 -18.30
C ASN A 23 -12.36 -22.33 -17.55
N SER A 24 -12.61 -21.04 -17.27
CA SER A 24 -11.65 -20.16 -16.62
C SER A 24 -11.15 -20.69 -15.26
N LYS A 25 -12.04 -21.31 -14.47
CA LYS A 25 -11.68 -21.87 -13.17
C LYS A 25 -10.81 -23.13 -13.31
N SER A 26 -11.11 -23.96 -14.31
CA SER A 26 -10.32 -25.14 -14.66
C SER A 26 -8.90 -24.73 -15.07
N CYS A 27 -8.75 -23.74 -15.94
CA CYS A 27 -7.43 -23.22 -16.33
C CYS A 27 -6.61 -22.75 -15.13
N GLN A 28 -7.21 -21.94 -14.25
CA GLN A 28 -6.54 -21.47 -13.04
C GLN A 28 -6.11 -22.64 -12.14
N ASN A 29 -7.01 -23.59 -11.89
CA ASN A 29 -6.71 -24.72 -11.03
C ASN A 29 -5.58 -25.58 -11.62
N ARG A 30 -5.62 -25.84 -12.94
CA ARG A 30 -4.58 -26.63 -13.63
C ARG A 30 -3.22 -25.93 -13.59
N PHE A 31 -3.19 -24.63 -13.82
CA PHE A 31 -1.97 -23.82 -13.69
C PHE A 31 -1.37 -23.94 -12.28
N ASN A 32 -2.18 -23.74 -11.23
CA ASN A 32 -1.71 -23.90 -9.85
C ASN A 32 -1.19 -25.32 -9.57
N THR A 33 -1.90 -26.35 -10.05
CA THR A 33 -1.44 -27.74 -9.93
C THR A 33 -0.10 -27.98 -10.63
N LEU A 34 0.14 -27.36 -11.79
CA LEU A 34 1.41 -27.45 -12.50
C LEU A 34 2.54 -26.81 -11.68
N LEU A 35 2.34 -25.60 -11.17
CA LEU A 35 3.32 -24.92 -10.31
C LEU A 35 3.65 -25.75 -9.06
N THR A 36 2.63 -26.26 -8.36
CA THR A 36 2.83 -27.06 -7.15
C THR A 36 3.61 -28.33 -7.45
N ARG A 37 3.24 -29.06 -8.52
CA ARG A 37 3.92 -30.30 -8.89
C ARG A 37 5.38 -30.04 -9.22
N HIS A 38 5.67 -29.02 -10.03
CA HIS A 38 7.03 -28.68 -10.42
C HIS A 38 7.90 -28.37 -9.20
N ARG A 39 7.40 -27.54 -8.27
CA ARG A 39 8.11 -27.26 -7.02
C ARG A 39 8.39 -28.50 -6.18
N MET A 40 7.45 -29.44 -6.11
CA MET A 40 7.67 -30.71 -5.42
C MET A 40 8.76 -31.54 -6.10
N GLN A 41 8.75 -31.60 -7.44
CA GLN A 41 9.74 -32.30 -8.22
C GLN A 41 11.14 -31.70 -8.01
N GLU A 42 11.29 -30.37 -8.02
CA GLU A 42 12.57 -29.70 -7.74
C GLU A 42 13.12 -30.03 -6.34
N VAL A 43 12.24 -30.09 -5.33
CA VAL A 43 12.64 -30.47 -3.96
C VAL A 43 13.04 -31.95 -3.88
N GLU A 44 12.30 -32.84 -4.53
CA GLU A 44 12.60 -34.26 -4.59
C GLU A 44 13.93 -34.52 -5.32
N SER A 45 14.14 -33.85 -6.46
CA SER A 45 15.37 -33.82 -7.24
C SER A 45 16.57 -33.34 -6.42
N ALA A 46 16.45 -32.18 -5.77
CA ALA A 46 17.50 -31.65 -4.90
C ALA A 46 17.86 -32.61 -3.76
N ARG A 47 16.89 -33.38 -3.24
CA ARG A 47 17.11 -34.40 -2.22
C ARG A 47 17.75 -35.68 -2.76
N ALA A 48 17.44 -36.05 -4.00
CA ALA A 48 17.97 -37.23 -4.68
C ALA A 48 19.33 -36.97 -5.38
N SER A 49 19.80 -35.72 -5.36
CA SER A 49 21.05 -35.26 -5.99
C SER A 49 22.23 -36.18 -5.70
N GLY A 50 22.70 -36.83 -6.76
CA GLY A 50 23.64 -37.95 -6.75
C GLY A 50 23.49 -38.85 -8.00
N VAL A 51 22.37 -38.71 -8.70
CA VAL A 51 22.09 -39.29 -10.03
C VAL A 51 22.12 -38.16 -11.07
N ASP A 52 22.62 -38.46 -12.27
CA ASP A 52 22.60 -37.54 -13.42
C ASP A 52 21.13 -37.28 -13.83
N GLU A 53 20.66 -36.05 -13.64
CA GLU A 53 19.28 -35.69 -13.98
C GLU A 53 19.19 -35.28 -15.46
N GLU A 54 18.32 -35.94 -16.20
CA GLU A 54 18.05 -35.59 -17.59
C GLU A 54 17.32 -34.24 -17.66
N TYR A 55 17.97 -33.25 -18.26
CA TYR A 55 17.33 -31.99 -18.60
C TYR A 55 16.28 -32.21 -19.68
N THR A 56 15.07 -31.69 -19.46
CA THR A 56 14.02 -31.64 -20.47
C THR A 56 13.63 -30.19 -20.74
N GLU A 57 13.32 -29.84 -21.99
CA GLU A 57 12.86 -28.49 -22.35
C GLU A 57 11.61 -28.09 -21.54
N PHE A 58 10.75 -29.06 -21.21
CA PHE A 58 9.60 -28.83 -20.34
C PHE A 58 10.01 -28.35 -18.95
N ARG A 59 11.05 -28.94 -18.35
CA ARG A 59 11.55 -28.54 -17.03
C ARG A 59 12.06 -27.10 -17.05
N GLY A 60 12.88 -26.75 -18.05
CA GLY A 60 13.37 -25.37 -18.20
C GLY A 60 12.25 -24.35 -18.41
N LEU A 61 11.25 -24.66 -19.26
CA LEU A 61 10.09 -23.78 -19.43
C LEU A 61 9.28 -23.61 -18.12
N MET A 62 9.17 -24.66 -17.32
CA MET A 62 8.50 -24.58 -16.02
C MET A 62 9.30 -23.78 -15.00
N ASP A 63 10.64 -23.86 -15.02
CA ASP A 63 11.51 -23.03 -14.18
C ASP A 63 11.31 -21.54 -14.49
N ASP A 64 11.32 -21.18 -15.78
CA ASP A 64 11.06 -19.81 -16.24
C ASP A 64 9.67 -19.33 -15.77
N ILE A 65 8.62 -20.14 -15.98
CA ILE A 65 7.25 -19.79 -15.57
C ILE A 65 7.14 -19.60 -14.05
N VAL A 66 7.79 -20.46 -13.26
CA VAL A 66 7.78 -20.35 -11.79
C VAL A 66 8.52 -19.08 -11.36
N SER A 67 9.65 -18.77 -11.98
CA SER A 67 10.43 -17.56 -11.70
C SER A 67 9.61 -16.29 -11.96
N ASP A 68 9.02 -16.17 -13.15
CA ASP A 68 8.16 -15.04 -13.53
C ASP A 68 6.95 -14.89 -12.58
N PHE A 69 6.36 -16.02 -12.19
CA PHE A 69 5.20 -16.01 -11.29
C PHE A 69 5.57 -15.55 -9.88
N ASP A 70 6.72 -15.99 -9.36
CA ASP A 70 7.20 -15.62 -8.03
C ASP A 70 7.66 -14.15 -7.97
N GLU A 71 8.27 -13.64 -9.03
CA GLU A 71 8.57 -12.22 -9.16
C GLU A 71 7.29 -11.39 -9.16
N TRP A 72 6.31 -11.79 -9.99
CA TRP A 72 5.00 -11.13 -10.03
C TRP A 72 4.27 -11.17 -8.68
N GLU A 73 4.29 -12.31 -7.99
CA GLU A 73 3.65 -12.45 -6.68
C GLU A 73 4.35 -11.58 -5.62
N SER A 74 5.68 -11.54 -5.64
CA SER A 74 6.49 -10.70 -4.76
C SER A 74 6.20 -9.22 -4.99
N GLU A 75 6.16 -8.76 -6.25
CA GLU A 75 5.85 -7.37 -6.59
C GLU A 75 4.43 -6.98 -6.17
N ARG A 76 3.47 -7.87 -6.43
CA ARG A 76 2.09 -7.70 -5.99
C ARG A 76 1.99 -7.57 -4.47
N GLN A 77 2.80 -8.31 -3.72
CA GLN A 77 2.84 -8.24 -2.27
C GLN A 77 3.51 -6.95 -1.78
N ARG A 78 4.65 -6.55 -2.37
CA ARG A 78 5.31 -5.27 -2.09
C ARG A 78 4.38 -4.09 -2.27
N THR A 79 3.64 -4.05 -3.38
CA THR A 79 2.67 -2.98 -3.66
C THR A 79 1.58 -2.91 -2.58
N LYS A 80 1.05 -4.06 -2.14
CA LYS A 80 0.04 -4.08 -1.07
C LYS A 80 0.61 -3.59 0.26
N GLU A 81 1.80 -4.05 0.62
CA GLU A 81 2.47 -3.64 1.85
C GLU A 81 2.80 -2.15 1.86
N GLN A 82 3.23 -1.62 0.71
CA GLN A 82 3.42 -0.18 0.54
C GLN A 82 2.10 0.58 0.77
N HIS A 83 1.00 0.14 0.15
CA HIS A 83 -0.30 0.78 0.33
C HIS A 83 -0.77 0.76 1.80
N VAL A 84 -0.56 -0.36 2.49
CA VAL A 84 -0.85 -0.48 3.94
C VAL A 84 0.01 0.51 4.72
N ARG A 85 1.33 0.52 4.49
CA ARG A 85 2.26 1.42 5.18
C ARG A 85 1.93 2.89 4.95
N GLU A 86 1.53 3.26 3.73
CA GLU A 86 1.10 4.62 3.40
C GLU A 86 -0.22 4.99 4.10
N SER A 87 -1.14 4.04 4.24
CA SER A 87 -2.38 4.24 5.01
C SER A 87 -2.06 4.49 6.49
N ASP A 88 -1.21 3.65 7.08
CA ASP A 88 -0.82 3.76 8.49
C ASP A 88 -0.05 5.07 8.75
N ALA A 89 0.82 5.48 7.82
CA ALA A 89 1.52 6.77 7.89
C ALA A 89 0.55 7.96 7.87
N LYS A 90 -0.51 7.90 7.06
CA LYS A 90 -1.56 8.92 7.03
C LYS A 90 -2.37 8.94 8.32
N GLU A 91 -2.71 7.77 8.85
CA GLU A 91 -3.47 7.66 10.10
C GLU A 91 -2.68 8.22 11.29
N THR A 92 -1.41 7.82 11.42
CA THR A 92 -0.50 8.30 12.47
C THR A 92 -0.26 9.80 12.38
N ALA A 93 0.00 10.35 11.18
CA ALA A 93 0.10 11.80 10.98
C ALA A 93 -1.18 12.53 11.40
N GLY A 94 -2.35 11.98 11.05
CA GLY A 94 -3.65 12.51 11.46
C GLY A 94 -3.86 12.50 12.97
N ALA A 95 -3.42 11.43 13.65
CA ALA A 95 -3.48 11.33 15.11
C ALA A 95 -2.68 12.43 15.80
N VAL A 96 -1.44 12.66 15.34
CA VAL A 96 -0.57 13.73 15.88
C VAL A 96 -1.24 15.11 15.73
N VAL A 97 -1.85 15.39 14.58
CA VAL A 97 -2.56 16.67 14.37
C VAL A 97 -3.72 16.81 15.33
N ARG A 98 -4.56 15.78 15.47
CA ARG A 98 -5.70 15.79 16.41
C ARG A 98 -5.23 16.00 17.85
N ASP A 99 -4.21 15.27 18.28
CA ASP A 99 -3.68 15.37 19.64
C ASP A 99 -3.15 16.79 19.93
N SER A 100 -2.41 17.36 18.98
CA SER A 100 -1.90 18.74 19.11
C SER A 100 -3.02 19.78 19.18
N ALA A 101 -4.12 19.59 18.42
CA ALA A 101 -5.27 20.48 18.45
C ALA A 101 -6.03 20.36 19.78
N MET A 102 -6.22 19.14 20.27
CA MET A 102 -6.89 18.87 21.55
C MET A 102 -6.13 19.45 22.74
N LEU A 103 -4.79 19.38 22.74
CA LEU A 103 -3.96 20.02 23.76
C LEU A 103 -4.12 21.54 23.76
N ARG A 104 -4.13 22.18 22.58
CA ARG A 104 -4.36 23.64 22.46
C ARG A 104 -5.73 24.05 22.98
N LEU A 105 -6.79 23.34 22.58
CA LEU A 105 -8.15 23.60 23.04
C LEU A 105 -8.29 23.46 24.56
N ARG A 106 -7.67 22.43 25.16
CA ARG A 106 -7.64 22.25 26.61
C ARG A 106 -6.93 23.41 27.30
N GLY A 107 -5.77 23.84 26.79
CA GLY A 107 -5.04 25.00 27.30
C GLY A 107 -5.87 26.29 27.25
N GLN A 108 -6.57 26.53 26.14
CA GLN A 108 -7.43 27.70 25.96
C GLN A 108 -8.60 27.69 26.94
N ARG A 109 -9.27 26.55 27.10
CA ARG A 109 -10.36 26.38 28.09
C ARG A 109 -9.91 26.64 29.53
N LEU A 110 -8.70 26.22 29.90
CA LEU A 110 -8.15 26.49 31.23
C LEU A 110 -7.82 27.98 31.42
N ALA A 111 -7.28 28.63 30.40
CA ALA A 111 -7.01 30.07 30.43
C ALA A 111 -8.30 30.89 30.55
N ASP A 112 -9.36 30.51 29.82
CA ASP A 112 -10.66 31.16 29.87
C ASP A 112 -11.34 30.96 31.23
N ALA A 113 -11.24 29.75 31.81
CA ALA A 113 -11.73 29.48 33.16
C ALA A 113 -11.01 30.31 34.24
N LYS A 114 -9.69 30.51 34.10
CA LYS A 114 -8.92 31.37 35.01
C LYS A 114 -9.36 32.82 34.93
N ARG A 115 -9.55 33.37 33.71
CA ARG A 115 -10.09 34.74 33.53
C ARG A 115 -11.49 34.89 34.13
N ALA A 116 -12.34 33.88 33.99
CA ALA A 116 -13.70 33.91 34.57
C ALA A 116 -13.68 33.88 36.12
N SER A 117 -12.67 33.25 36.74
CA SER A 117 -12.48 33.24 38.20
C SER A 117 -11.87 34.53 38.76
N GLU A 118 -11.13 35.28 37.95
CA GLU A 118 -10.49 36.55 38.35
C GLU A 118 -11.41 37.77 38.09
N GLY A 119 -12.58 37.56 37.47
CA GLY A 119 -13.58 38.58 37.18
C GLY A 119 -14.77 38.55 38.14
N ASP A 120 -14.55 38.80 39.43
CA ASP A 120 -15.57 39.31 40.34
C ASP A 120 -15.16 40.72 40.76
N GLY A 121 -15.62 41.71 39.98
CA GLY A 121 -15.17 43.08 40.09
C GLY A 121 -15.78 44.01 39.04
N ASN A 122 -17.08 44.27 39.21
CA ASN A 122 -17.87 45.37 38.65
C ASN A 122 -18.17 45.33 37.14
N GLY A 123 -19.47 45.24 36.81
CA GLY A 123 -19.97 45.30 35.44
C GLY A 123 -20.17 46.72 34.93
N GLU A 124 -19.94 46.93 33.64
CA GLU A 124 -20.71 47.85 32.81
C GLU A 124 -20.56 47.49 31.31
N GLY A 125 -21.68 47.07 30.73
CA GLY A 125 -22.20 47.41 29.39
C GLY A 125 -21.32 47.40 28.11
N LEU A 126 -21.80 46.59 27.16
CA LEU A 126 -21.77 46.77 25.69
C LEU A 126 -20.37 46.69 25.02
N ARG A 127 -20.17 46.07 23.86
CA ARG A 127 -20.99 46.07 22.64
C ARG A 127 -20.49 44.98 21.70
N CYS A 128 -21.43 44.34 21.02
CA CYS A 128 -21.16 43.63 19.77
C CYS A 128 -20.80 44.65 18.69
N ASP A 129 -19.58 44.58 18.17
CA ASP A 129 -19.24 45.21 16.89
C ASP A 129 -18.68 44.14 15.95
N ALA A 130 -19.58 43.65 15.10
CA ALA A 130 -19.20 43.14 13.80
C ALA A 130 -18.60 44.30 13.01
N SER A 131 -17.30 44.23 12.72
CA SER A 131 -16.67 45.11 11.75
C SER A 131 -15.74 44.27 10.90
N ALA A 132 -16.24 43.95 9.71
CA ALA A 132 -15.41 43.52 8.60
C ALA A 132 -14.36 44.61 8.33
N THR A 133 -13.09 44.24 8.28
CA THR A 133 -12.12 45.00 7.49
C THR A 133 -11.26 43.99 6.74
N ALA A 134 -11.40 44.05 5.41
CA ALA A 134 -10.65 43.27 4.47
C ALA A 134 -9.24 43.85 4.28
N GLN A 135 -8.30 42.94 3.96
CA GLN A 135 -7.03 43.14 3.27
C GLN A 135 -5.87 43.84 4.02
N SER A 136 -4.84 43.05 4.34
CA SER A 136 -3.56 43.20 3.63
C SER A 136 -2.77 41.89 3.64
N LYS A 137 -2.20 41.58 2.48
CA LYS A 137 -1.49 40.35 2.11
C LYS A 137 -0.08 40.42 2.66
N GLU A 138 0.43 39.39 3.35
CA GLU A 138 1.85 38.97 3.26
C GLU A 138 1.99 37.48 3.62
N THR A 139 2.53 36.71 2.68
CA THR A 139 2.92 35.31 2.83
C THR A 139 4.42 35.22 3.13
N PRO A 140 4.89 34.42 4.10
CA PRO A 140 6.26 33.92 4.09
C PRO A 140 6.29 32.45 3.65
N THR A 141 6.33 32.25 2.34
CA THR A 141 6.42 30.96 1.63
C THR A 141 7.85 30.37 1.63
N LYS A 142 8.63 30.51 2.71
CA LYS A 142 10.03 30.02 2.71
C LYS A 142 10.41 29.04 3.82
N ALA A 143 9.56 28.83 4.83
CA ALA A 143 9.87 27.89 5.91
C ALA A 143 9.41 26.43 5.65
N LYS A 144 8.49 26.21 4.70
CA LYS A 144 7.96 24.86 4.42
C LYS A 144 8.88 24.01 3.53
N HIS A 145 9.74 24.64 2.72
CA HIS A 145 10.66 23.89 1.86
C HIS A 145 11.95 23.44 2.57
N ALA A 146 12.30 24.03 3.71
CA ALA A 146 13.51 23.65 4.44
C ALA A 146 13.33 22.34 5.25
N ILE A 147 12.12 22.05 5.73
CA ILE A 147 11.87 20.85 6.55
C ILE A 147 11.71 19.59 5.69
N LEU A 148 11.23 19.73 4.44
CA LEU A 148 11.08 18.59 3.51
C LEU A 148 12.37 18.25 2.74
N ALA A 149 13.39 19.11 2.76
CA ALA A 149 14.66 18.87 2.05
C ALA A 149 15.74 18.18 2.91
N SER A 150 15.49 17.95 4.20
CA SER A 150 16.47 17.36 5.14
C SER A 150 16.39 15.83 5.23
N LEU A 151 15.36 15.19 4.66
CA LEU A 151 15.12 13.75 4.82
C LEU A 151 15.41 12.91 3.56
N VAL A 152 16.19 13.42 2.60
CA VAL A 152 16.45 12.76 1.31
C VAL A 152 17.94 12.59 1.00
N PRO A 153 18.76 11.99 1.87
CA PRO A 153 19.71 11.05 1.26
C PRO A 153 20.03 9.85 2.16
N LEU A 154 19.46 8.69 1.85
CA LEU A 154 19.99 7.38 2.27
C LEU A 154 19.50 6.25 1.35
N MET A 155 19.50 6.48 0.03
CA MET A 155 19.22 5.44 -0.97
C MET A 155 20.05 5.60 -2.25
N GLU A 156 21.36 5.88 -2.11
CA GLU A 156 22.33 5.57 -3.18
C GLU A 156 23.64 5.09 -2.52
N SER A 157 23.73 3.78 -2.29
CA SER A 157 24.94 2.95 -2.30
C SER A 157 24.53 1.49 -2.36
#